data_AF-A0A2V3YEN7-F1
#
_entry.id   AF-A0A2V3YEN7-F1
#
_cell.length_a   1.000
_cell.length_b   1.000
_cell.length_c   1.000
_cell.angle_alpha   90.00
_cell.angle_beta   90.00
_cell.angle_gamma   90.00
#
_symmetry.space_group_name_H-M   'P 1'
#
loop_
_entity.id
_entity.type
_entity.pdbx_description
1 polymer ?
#
loop_
_entity_poly.entity_id
_entity_poly.type
_entity_poly.pdbx_seq_one_letter_code
_entity_poly.pdbx_strand_id
1 'polypeptide(L)'
;MASAMNLKEFTLAVDQAAQNMDQGQLQLLIHSIARKIPEENRKDFMGLLKTVQGSSTAECSGGKLKIDIKKADGIEIKRDMERLKKLFHEIEDEEICLQADGYEDYSMGYGGDNWVWEYEETDEIKKVFEDSGRLLIRCVNDGFYHEAVELFNIMMEAEVTVENDWDPFTMGLEELLDEGLISVNLENLALHVLFAVYQKAAPEERARVLYDYFSISFFKNINLENMLSLGKEELKDLPQFWETWIALLSETPGDTAQRLLEEAVIYQHGEDGLLAAARLACENHPSLYLRTLQALEQLHDSEKLLEIGKEALEKVNKKYVVRSEIALKTGEAAIDLGGEEDAKVYWLEAFRSNPSPVNCLRLMITTQTQDNCRKAMKEIIDQPHSYSGREYNSVKELAENLVTADHKNILRFLNGDFDFVMNQCRQIKVSLGWSSTFMKCGISLLLLLLLKDDDLKQGCKKLAEAARCYMNFDAETYFKGTGHAREYGKNRTVSPNEQKIFWQCFRQWKTEFSVTDEQAALYLADLETIIDKRVRAIISGQHRAHYGSVAVLAAALGEVKESRGEASAKEAVLRKYWEAFPRYSAFHAELREYGMKDMRKKKTR
;
A
#
# COMPACT_ATOMS: atom_id res chain seq x y z
N MET A 1 -10.91 -32.02 17.38
CA MET A 1 -10.42 -31.84 15.99
C MET A 1 -8.97 -32.25 16.02
N ALA A 2 -8.61 -33.35 15.37
CA ALA A 2 -7.20 -33.75 15.27
C ALA A 2 -6.48 -32.77 14.33
N SER A 3 -5.32 -32.28 14.75
CA SER A 3 -4.41 -31.54 13.87
C SER A 3 -4.19 -32.34 12.58
N ALA A 4 -4.40 -31.73 11.42
CA ALA A 4 -4.06 -32.36 10.15
C ALA A 4 -2.54 -32.50 10.11
N MET A 5 -2.06 -33.73 10.26
CA MET A 5 -0.64 -34.07 10.24
C MET A 5 -0.08 -33.73 8.86
N ASN A 6 0.95 -32.88 8.78
CA ASN A 6 1.58 -32.57 7.50
C ASN A 6 2.34 -33.81 6.97
N LEU A 7 2.64 -33.83 5.67
CA LEU A 7 3.27 -35.00 5.03
C LEU A 7 4.59 -35.41 5.70
N LYS A 8 5.36 -34.44 6.22
CA LYS A 8 6.63 -34.68 6.93
C LYS A 8 6.40 -35.43 8.24
N GLU A 9 5.51 -34.93 9.09
CA GLU A 9 5.12 -35.57 10.35
C GLU A 9 4.53 -36.96 10.10
N PHE A 10 3.71 -37.10 9.06
CA PHE A 10 3.11 -38.37 8.66
C PHE A 10 4.15 -39.39 8.21
N THR A 11 5.09 -39.00 7.36
CA THR A 11 6.12 -39.92 6.83
C THR A 11 7.07 -40.35 7.94
N LEU A 12 7.50 -39.42 8.82
CA LEU A 12 8.31 -39.75 10.00
C LEU A 12 7.58 -40.69 10.96
N ALA A 13 6.29 -40.47 11.21
CA ALA A 13 5.49 -41.34 12.06
C ALA A 13 5.31 -42.74 11.44
N VAL A 14 5.10 -42.82 10.12
CA VAL A 14 5.02 -44.10 9.39
C VAL A 14 6.36 -44.83 9.42
N ASP A 15 7.49 -44.14 9.21
CA ASP A 15 8.83 -44.74 9.27
C ASP A 15 9.13 -45.30 10.67
N GLN A 16 8.83 -44.53 11.72
CA GLN A 16 9.00 -44.98 13.11
C GLN A 16 8.06 -46.16 13.44
N ALA A 17 6.83 -46.14 12.96
CA ALA A 17 5.88 -47.24 13.15
C ALA A 17 6.35 -48.50 12.41
N ALA A 18 6.81 -48.37 11.16
CA ALA A 18 7.27 -49.48 10.33
C ALA A 18 8.55 -50.14 10.87
N GLN A 19 9.46 -49.37 11.48
CA GLN A 19 10.67 -49.93 12.13
C GLN A 19 10.34 -50.87 13.30
N ASN A 20 9.17 -50.71 13.91
CA ASN A 20 8.71 -51.53 15.04
C ASN A 20 7.85 -52.73 14.59
N MET A 21 7.61 -52.90 13.29
CA MET A 21 6.80 -54.01 12.76
C MET A 21 7.66 -55.21 12.38
N ASP A 22 7.17 -56.42 12.68
CA ASP A 22 7.76 -57.65 12.18
C ASP A 22 7.37 -57.92 10.71
N GLN A 23 8.04 -58.92 10.08
CA GLN A 23 7.81 -59.27 8.68
C GLN A 23 6.35 -59.66 8.39
N GLY A 24 5.67 -60.33 9.33
CA GLY A 24 4.27 -60.73 9.17
C GLY A 24 3.33 -59.54 9.22
N GLN A 25 3.60 -58.58 10.11
CA GLN A 25 2.86 -57.33 10.24
C GLN A 25 3.03 -56.43 9.01
N LEU A 26 4.25 -56.32 8.48
CA LEU A 26 4.52 -55.60 7.23
C LEU A 26 3.80 -56.25 6.04
N GLN A 27 3.80 -57.59 5.95
CA GLN A 27 3.09 -58.30 4.90
C GLN A 27 1.57 -58.10 4.99
N LEU A 28 1.01 -58.13 6.21
CA LEU A 28 -0.41 -57.82 6.44
C LEU A 28 -0.76 -56.38 6.03
N LEU A 29 0.13 -55.42 6.33
CA LEU A 29 -0.04 -54.03 5.91
C LEU A 29 -0.05 -53.90 4.39
N ILE A 30 0.93 -54.50 3.69
CA ILE A 30 0.99 -54.52 2.23
C ILE A 30 -0.28 -55.15 1.63
N HIS A 31 -0.75 -56.28 2.19
CA HIS A 31 -1.98 -56.93 1.73
C HIS A 31 -3.24 -56.10 2.01
N SER A 32 -3.23 -55.31 3.08
CA SER A 32 -4.32 -54.39 3.44
C SER A 32 -4.35 -53.19 2.48
N ILE A 33 -3.17 -52.65 2.16
CA ILE A 33 -3.00 -51.58 1.17
C ILE A 33 -3.45 -52.07 -0.20
N ALA A 34 -2.90 -53.20 -0.68
CA ALA A 34 -3.21 -53.78 -2.00
C ALA A 34 -4.71 -53.97 -2.26
N ARG A 35 -5.48 -54.36 -1.24
CA ARG A 35 -6.94 -54.55 -1.32
C ARG A 35 -7.73 -53.26 -1.50
N LYS A 36 -7.13 -52.11 -1.17
CA LYS A 36 -7.75 -50.79 -1.21
C LYS A 36 -7.28 -49.95 -2.41
N ILE A 37 -6.43 -50.50 -3.27
CA ILE A 37 -5.89 -49.78 -4.44
C ILE A 37 -6.92 -49.75 -5.57
N PRO A 38 -7.30 -48.54 -6.05
CA PRO A 38 -8.12 -48.36 -7.25
C PRO A 38 -7.51 -49.02 -8.48
N GLU A 39 -8.33 -49.45 -9.43
CA GLU A 39 -7.88 -50.31 -10.54
C GLU A 39 -6.79 -49.68 -11.41
N GLU A 40 -6.91 -48.37 -11.66
CA GLU A 40 -5.97 -47.53 -12.37
C GLU A 40 -4.55 -47.55 -11.78
N ASN A 41 -4.41 -47.71 -10.45
CA ASN A 41 -3.13 -47.59 -9.73
C ASN A 41 -2.50 -48.96 -9.41
N ARG A 42 -3.14 -50.08 -9.78
CA ARG A 42 -2.66 -51.43 -9.45
C ARG A 42 -1.37 -51.78 -10.18
N LYS A 43 -1.18 -51.27 -11.40
CA LYS A 43 0.01 -51.51 -12.22
C LYS A 43 1.26 -50.90 -11.58
N ASP A 44 1.14 -49.69 -11.05
CA ASP A 44 2.24 -48.96 -10.41
C ASP A 44 2.61 -49.57 -9.06
N PHE A 45 1.61 -49.97 -8.28
CA PHE A 45 1.84 -50.71 -7.03
C PHE A 45 2.58 -52.04 -7.26
N MET A 46 2.22 -52.77 -8.31
CA MET A 46 2.94 -53.99 -8.70
C MET A 46 4.35 -53.70 -9.22
N GLY A 47 4.58 -52.52 -9.82
CA GLY A 47 5.90 -52.02 -10.17
C GLY A 47 6.77 -51.81 -8.93
N LEU A 48 6.27 -51.09 -7.93
CA LEU A 48 6.95 -50.84 -6.65
C LEU A 48 7.37 -52.15 -5.95
N LEU A 49 6.48 -53.14 -5.85
CA LEU A 49 6.80 -54.43 -5.23
C LEU A 49 7.90 -55.20 -5.97
N LYS A 50 7.93 -55.13 -7.31
CA LYS A 50 8.97 -55.77 -8.12
C LYS A 50 10.32 -55.09 -7.98
N THR A 51 10.34 -53.76 -7.84
CA THR A 51 11.55 -52.99 -7.56
C THR A 51 12.18 -53.43 -6.24
N VAL A 52 11.37 -53.60 -5.19
CA VAL A 52 11.82 -54.09 -3.88
C VAL A 52 12.30 -55.56 -3.94
N GLN A 53 11.66 -56.41 -4.74
CA GLN A 53 12.09 -57.80 -4.95
C GLN A 53 13.43 -57.92 -5.70
N GLY A 54 13.73 -57.02 -6.63
CA GLY A 54 14.96 -57.02 -7.42
C GLY A 54 16.24 -56.77 -6.61
N SER A 55 16.13 -56.14 -5.44
CA SER A 55 17.22 -55.81 -4.52
C SER A 55 17.63 -56.96 -3.55
N SER A 56 16.99 -58.12 -3.64
CA SER A 56 17.08 -59.21 -2.64
C SER A 56 18.33 -60.11 -2.69
N THR A 57 19.43 -59.69 -3.33
CA THR A 57 20.69 -60.50 -3.34
C THR A 57 21.94 -59.66 -3.11
N ALA A 58 22.03 -59.02 -1.94
CA ALA A 58 23.26 -58.73 -1.20
C ALA A 58 22.85 -57.89 0.00
N GLU A 59 23.37 -58.20 1.19
CA GLU A 59 23.22 -57.45 2.44
C GLU A 59 22.90 -55.96 2.20
N CYS A 60 21.60 -55.64 2.24
CA CYS A 60 21.12 -54.29 1.99
C CYS A 60 21.42 -53.45 3.25
N SER A 61 22.59 -52.82 3.27
CA SER A 61 22.75 -51.60 4.03
C SER A 61 21.67 -50.62 3.57
N GLY A 62 20.95 -49.98 4.50
CA GLY A 62 19.79 -49.12 4.19
C GLY A 62 20.07 -47.97 3.19
N GLY A 63 21.33 -47.72 2.85
CA GLY A 63 21.73 -46.80 1.77
C GLY A 63 21.45 -47.32 0.35
N LYS A 64 21.58 -48.62 0.07
CA LYS A 64 21.40 -49.16 -1.30
C LYS A 64 19.95 -49.14 -1.75
N LEU A 65 19.03 -49.53 -0.86
CA LEU A 65 17.58 -49.48 -1.11
C LEU A 65 17.06 -48.04 -1.31
N LYS A 66 17.59 -47.07 -0.55
CA LYS A 66 17.27 -45.63 -0.74
C LYS A 66 17.70 -45.11 -2.11
N ILE A 67 18.84 -45.57 -2.63
CA ILE A 67 19.35 -45.19 -3.95
C ILE A 67 18.46 -45.75 -5.08
N ASP A 68 17.99 -46.99 -4.94
CA ASP A 68 17.16 -47.63 -5.97
C ASP A 68 15.74 -47.05 -6.02
N ILE A 69 15.17 -46.66 -4.87
CA ILE A 69 13.88 -45.94 -4.81
C ILE A 69 14.00 -44.54 -5.46
N LYS A 70 15.03 -43.76 -5.10
CA LYS A 70 15.24 -42.42 -5.69
C LYS A 70 15.44 -42.47 -7.21
N LYS A 71 16.03 -43.55 -7.74
CA LYS A 71 16.13 -43.76 -9.20
C LYS A 71 14.78 -44.05 -9.85
N ALA A 72 13.92 -44.85 -9.20
CA ALA A 72 12.58 -45.13 -9.69
C ALA A 72 11.70 -43.87 -9.70
N ASP A 73 11.73 -43.11 -8.60
CA ASP A 73 11.01 -41.83 -8.49
C ASP A 73 11.49 -40.84 -9.55
N GLY A 74 12.80 -40.78 -9.79
CA GLY A 74 13.36 -39.92 -10.84
C GLY A 74 12.94 -40.30 -12.27
N ILE A 75 12.61 -41.57 -12.55
CA ILE A 75 12.07 -41.99 -13.86
C ILE A 75 10.61 -41.54 -13.99
N GLU A 76 9.84 -41.66 -12.92
CA GLU A 76 8.43 -41.24 -12.89
C GLU A 76 8.30 -39.73 -13.04
N ILE A 77 9.05 -38.96 -12.23
CA ILE A 77 9.07 -37.49 -12.30
C ILE A 77 9.43 -37.01 -13.70
N LYS A 78 10.43 -37.62 -14.36
CA LYS A 78 10.79 -37.24 -15.73
C LYS A 78 9.67 -37.50 -16.72
N ARG A 79 8.95 -38.62 -16.60
CA ARG A 79 7.81 -38.92 -17.46
C ARG A 79 6.69 -37.90 -17.26
N ASP A 80 6.38 -37.55 -16.02
CA ASP A 80 5.34 -36.58 -15.71
C ASP A 80 5.73 -35.16 -16.18
N MET A 81 7.00 -34.79 -16.02
CA MET A 81 7.58 -33.55 -16.57
C MET A 81 7.45 -33.48 -18.09
N GLU A 82 7.83 -34.54 -18.82
CA GLU A 82 7.71 -34.61 -20.28
C GLU A 82 6.24 -34.50 -20.74
N ARG A 83 5.33 -35.17 -20.02
CA ARG A 83 3.89 -35.07 -20.29
C ARG A 83 3.39 -33.64 -20.11
N LEU A 84 3.72 -32.99 -19.00
CA LEU A 84 3.25 -31.62 -18.70
C LEU A 84 3.86 -30.59 -19.64
N LYS A 85 5.14 -30.71 -19.98
CA LYS A 85 5.79 -29.86 -21.00
C LYS A 85 5.06 -29.90 -22.33
N LYS A 86 4.64 -31.10 -22.77
CA LYS A 86 3.86 -31.24 -24.00
C LYS A 86 2.52 -30.48 -23.90
N LEU A 87 1.81 -30.63 -22.78
CA LEU A 87 0.53 -29.96 -22.55
C LEU A 87 0.68 -28.43 -22.48
N PHE A 88 1.76 -27.91 -21.89
CA PHE A 88 2.04 -26.46 -21.92
C PHE A 88 2.37 -25.96 -23.33
N HIS A 89 3.09 -26.74 -24.14
CA HIS A 89 3.28 -26.40 -25.55
C HIS A 89 1.96 -26.38 -26.33
N GLU A 90 1.04 -27.31 -26.06
CA GLU A 90 -0.29 -27.31 -26.68
C GLU A 90 -1.12 -26.07 -26.26
N ILE A 91 -0.94 -25.57 -25.03
CA ILE A 91 -1.53 -24.29 -24.58
C ILE A 91 -0.90 -23.10 -25.33
N GLU A 92 0.44 -23.06 -25.43
CA GLU A 92 1.18 -21.98 -26.13
C GLU A 92 0.90 -21.95 -27.63
N ASP A 93 0.70 -23.11 -28.26
CA ASP A 93 0.36 -23.25 -29.69
C ASP A 93 -1.15 -23.01 -29.97
N GLU A 94 -1.92 -22.57 -28.97
CA GLU A 94 -3.37 -22.32 -29.05
C GLU A 94 -4.20 -23.58 -29.40
N GLU A 95 -3.64 -24.79 -29.18
CA GLU A 95 -4.37 -26.05 -29.34
C GLU A 95 -5.30 -26.31 -28.14
N ILE A 96 -4.97 -25.76 -26.97
CA ILE A 96 -5.77 -25.78 -25.74
C ILE A 96 -6.05 -24.33 -25.30
N CYS A 97 -7.28 -23.86 -25.56
CA CYS A 97 -7.74 -22.51 -25.23
C CYS A 97 -8.93 -22.53 -24.26
N LEU A 98 -9.18 -21.41 -23.58
CA LEU A 98 -10.45 -21.15 -22.90
C LEU A 98 -11.44 -20.51 -23.85
N GLN A 99 -12.72 -20.80 -23.66
CA GLN A 99 -13.81 -20.06 -24.30
C GLN A 99 -14.47 -19.17 -23.24
N ALA A 100 -14.77 -17.92 -23.58
CA ALA A 100 -15.41 -16.99 -22.66
C ALA A 100 -16.47 -16.12 -23.34
N ASP A 101 -17.58 -15.94 -22.64
CA ASP A 101 -18.64 -15.01 -23.00
C ASP A 101 -18.64 -13.80 -22.06
N GLY A 102 -18.54 -12.60 -22.64
CA GLY A 102 -18.52 -11.34 -21.89
C GLY A 102 -19.86 -10.60 -21.94
N TYR A 103 -20.35 -10.12 -20.80
CA TYR A 103 -21.53 -9.27 -20.74
C TYR A 103 -21.43 -8.17 -19.67
N GLU A 104 -22.24 -7.12 -19.83
CA GLU A 104 -22.36 -6.04 -18.84
C GLU A 104 -23.38 -6.41 -17.75
N ASP A 105 -22.93 -6.52 -16.49
CA ASP A 105 -23.82 -6.75 -15.35
C ASP A 105 -24.35 -5.42 -14.77
N TYR A 106 -25.64 -5.18 -15.01
CA TYR A 106 -26.37 -4.01 -14.52
C TYR A 106 -27.02 -4.21 -13.13
N SER A 107 -26.77 -5.33 -12.45
CA SER A 107 -27.42 -5.69 -11.18
C SER A 107 -27.20 -4.68 -10.03
N MET A 108 -26.11 -3.91 -10.06
CA MET A 108 -25.72 -2.94 -9.01
C MET A 108 -25.93 -1.45 -9.38
N GLY A 109 -26.54 -1.16 -10.54
CA GLY A 109 -26.92 0.20 -10.96
C GLY A 109 -26.01 0.84 -12.02
N TYR A 110 -26.60 1.76 -12.80
CA TYR A 110 -25.95 2.44 -13.94
C TYR A 110 -24.87 3.44 -13.46
N GLY A 111 -23.63 2.99 -13.35
CA GLY A 111 -22.51 3.87 -13.00
C GLY A 111 -21.10 3.27 -12.95
N GLY A 112 -20.92 1.97 -13.17
CA GLY A 112 -19.60 1.33 -13.29
C GLY A 112 -19.53 0.46 -14.53
N ASP A 113 -18.35 0.39 -15.16
CA ASP A 113 -18.02 -0.63 -16.16
C ASP A 113 -17.91 -1.98 -15.42
N ASN A 114 -19.04 -2.62 -15.17
CA ASN A 114 -19.12 -3.94 -14.56
C ASN A 114 -19.20 -4.99 -15.67
N TRP A 115 -18.12 -5.11 -16.44
CA TRP A 115 -17.97 -6.20 -17.41
C TRP A 115 -17.68 -7.50 -16.65
N VAL A 116 -18.40 -8.57 -17.00
CA VAL A 116 -18.28 -9.90 -16.38
C VAL A 116 -17.98 -10.92 -17.48
N TRP A 117 -17.05 -11.83 -17.20
CA TRP A 117 -16.72 -12.95 -18.07
C TRP A 117 -17.27 -14.26 -17.50
N GLU A 118 -17.92 -15.06 -18.33
CA GLU A 118 -18.30 -16.44 -18.04
C GLU A 118 -17.46 -17.38 -18.90
N TYR A 119 -16.75 -18.32 -18.26
CA TYR A 119 -15.79 -19.20 -18.92
C TYR A 119 -16.36 -20.60 -19.12
N GLU A 120 -16.22 -21.14 -20.32
CA GLU A 120 -16.57 -22.51 -20.69
C GLU A 120 -15.31 -23.40 -20.77
N GLU A 121 -15.48 -24.70 -20.49
CA GLU A 121 -14.43 -25.74 -20.63
C GLU A 121 -13.09 -25.48 -19.93
N THR A 122 -13.13 -25.29 -18.61
CA THR A 122 -11.93 -25.01 -17.79
C THR A 122 -11.14 -26.26 -17.36
N ASP A 123 -11.70 -27.46 -17.53
CA ASP A 123 -11.21 -28.67 -16.86
C ASP A 123 -9.81 -29.12 -17.32
N GLU A 124 -9.47 -28.98 -18.60
CA GLU A 124 -8.18 -29.42 -19.13
C GLU A 124 -7.04 -28.51 -18.66
N ILE A 125 -7.20 -27.19 -18.83
CA ILE A 125 -6.24 -26.18 -18.37
C ILE A 125 -6.09 -26.24 -16.86
N LYS A 126 -7.20 -26.30 -16.13
CA LYS A 126 -7.20 -26.47 -14.67
C LYS A 126 -6.39 -27.68 -14.25
N LYS A 127 -6.59 -28.83 -14.91
CA LYS A 127 -5.86 -30.05 -14.60
C LYS A 127 -4.37 -29.92 -14.89
N VAL A 128 -3.97 -29.26 -15.97
CA VAL A 128 -2.54 -29.03 -16.31
C VAL A 128 -1.85 -28.23 -15.20
N PHE A 129 -2.43 -27.08 -14.81
CA PHE A 129 -1.83 -26.22 -13.77
C PHE A 129 -1.84 -26.90 -12.38
N GLU A 130 -2.92 -27.60 -12.02
CA GLU A 130 -2.99 -28.30 -10.74
C GLU A 130 -2.08 -29.54 -10.65
N ASP A 131 -1.99 -30.33 -11.73
CA ASP A 131 -1.03 -31.44 -11.83
C ASP A 131 0.40 -30.91 -11.71
N SER A 132 0.68 -29.77 -12.35
CA SER A 132 2.00 -29.14 -12.30
C SER A 132 2.36 -28.66 -10.90
N GLY A 133 1.43 -28.00 -10.20
CA GLY A 133 1.61 -27.61 -8.81
C GLY A 133 1.86 -28.82 -7.88
N ARG A 134 1.12 -29.91 -8.08
CA ARG A 134 1.32 -31.17 -7.32
C ARG A 134 2.68 -31.79 -7.61
N LEU A 135 3.07 -31.88 -8.88
CA LEU A 135 4.35 -32.47 -9.28
C LEU A 135 5.53 -31.64 -8.78
N LEU A 136 5.44 -30.31 -8.84
CA LEU A 136 6.47 -29.41 -8.31
C LEU A 136 6.70 -29.67 -6.82
N ILE A 137 5.63 -29.69 -6.02
CA ILE A 137 5.72 -29.96 -4.58
C ILE A 137 6.33 -31.35 -4.33
N ARG A 138 5.92 -32.36 -5.09
CA ARG A 138 6.53 -33.70 -5.03
C ARG A 138 8.03 -33.65 -5.33
N CYS A 139 8.43 -32.97 -6.40
CA CYS A 139 9.83 -32.81 -6.78
C CYS A 139 10.65 -32.19 -5.64
N VAL A 140 10.15 -31.14 -4.99
CA VAL A 140 10.84 -30.51 -3.85
C VAL A 140 10.97 -31.46 -2.66
N ASN A 141 9.89 -32.18 -2.32
CA ASN A 141 9.88 -33.13 -1.21
C ASN A 141 10.83 -34.33 -1.43
N ASP A 142 11.01 -34.74 -2.69
CA ASP A 142 11.86 -35.87 -3.08
C ASP A 142 13.31 -35.45 -3.44
N GLY A 143 13.59 -34.14 -3.41
CA GLY A 143 14.92 -33.57 -3.64
C GLY A 143 15.32 -33.42 -5.12
N PHE A 144 14.33 -33.32 -6.01
CA PHE A 144 14.46 -33.02 -7.45
C PHE A 144 14.27 -31.51 -7.70
N TYR A 145 15.18 -30.71 -7.13
CA TYR A 145 15.06 -29.25 -7.12
C TYR A 145 15.20 -28.61 -8.50
N HIS A 146 15.96 -29.24 -9.41
CA HIS A 146 16.10 -28.72 -10.78
C HIS A 146 14.76 -28.79 -11.52
N GLU A 147 14.12 -29.95 -11.48
CA GLU A 147 12.84 -30.23 -12.10
C GLU A 147 11.73 -29.36 -11.52
N ALA A 148 11.73 -29.14 -10.19
CA ALA A 148 10.77 -28.24 -9.54
C ALA A 148 10.87 -26.80 -10.05
N VAL A 149 12.08 -26.24 -10.12
CA VAL A 149 12.31 -24.85 -10.60
C VAL A 149 11.98 -24.72 -12.09
N GLU A 150 12.34 -25.73 -12.88
CA GLU A 150 12.01 -25.75 -14.32
C GLU A 150 10.51 -25.75 -14.56
N LEU A 151 9.76 -26.59 -13.83
CA LEU A 151 8.30 -26.66 -13.95
C LEU A 151 7.64 -25.34 -13.52
N PHE A 152 8.14 -24.70 -12.47
CA PHE A 152 7.64 -23.38 -12.05
C PHE A 152 7.80 -22.34 -13.15
N ASN A 153 8.98 -22.27 -13.78
CA ASN A 153 9.22 -21.30 -14.84
C ASN A 153 8.26 -21.52 -16.02
N ILE A 154 8.04 -22.78 -16.42
CA ILE A 154 7.04 -23.11 -17.46
C ILE A 154 5.65 -22.63 -17.05
N MET A 155 5.23 -22.89 -15.81
CA MET A 155 3.92 -22.43 -15.32
C MET A 155 3.77 -20.90 -15.31
N MET A 156 4.84 -20.17 -15.02
CA MET A 156 4.84 -18.69 -14.97
C MET A 156 4.93 -18.04 -16.35
N GLU A 157 5.60 -18.68 -17.31
CA GLU A 157 5.75 -18.19 -18.69
C GLU A 157 4.55 -18.55 -19.57
N ALA A 158 3.74 -19.55 -19.16
CA ALA A 158 2.56 -19.97 -19.90
C ALA A 158 1.46 -18.89 -19.90
N GLU A 159 1.03 -18.54 -21.11
CA GLU A 159 -0.07 -17.62 -21.39
C GLU A 159 -1.21 -18.41 -22.03
N VAL A 160 -2.36 -18.48 -21.35
CA VAL A 160 -3.54 -19.20 -21.84
C VAL A 160 -4.38 -18.28 -22.70
N THR A 161 -4.57 -18.64 -23.97
CA THR A 161 -5.46 -17.88 -24.88
C THR A 161 -6.93 -18.11 -24.53
N VAL A 162 -7.68 -17.01 -24.49
CA VAL A 162 -9.11 -16.96 -24.18
C VAL A 162 -9.83 -16.45 -25.41
N GLU A 163 -10.47 -17.38 -26.11
CA GLU A 163 -11.32 -17.10 -27.26
C GLU A 163 -12.67 -16.54 -26.79
N ASN A 164 -13.15 -15.54 -27.53
CA ASN A 164 -14.44 -14.91 -27.29
C ASN A 164 -14.98 -14.32 -28.61
N ASP A 165 -16.24 -13.88 -28.61
CA ASP A 165 -16.90 -13.27 -29.78
C ASP A 165 -16.29 -11.92 -30.23
N TRP A 166 -15.34 -11.36 -29.47
CA TRP A 166 -14.63 -10.11 -29.72
C TRP A 166 -13.16 -10.37 -30.05
N ASP A 167 -12.24 -9.66 -29.38
CA ASP A 167 -10.81 -9.84 -29.54
C ASP A 167 -10.30 -10.83 -28.46
N PRO A 168 -9.63 -11.93 -28.85
CA PRO A 168 -8.99 -12.84 -27.91
C PRO A 168 -7.97 -12.13 -27.02
N PHE A 169 -7.84 -12.59 -25.78
CA PHE A 169 -6.83 -12.12 -24.83
C PHE A 169 -6.13 -13.32 -24.20
N THR A 170 -5.02 -13.09 -23.50
CA THR A 170 -4.30 -14.13 -22.77
C THR A 170 -4.45 -13.96 -21.27
N MET A 171 -4.34 -15.06 -20.54
CA MET A 171 -4.26 -15.06 -19.09
C MET A 171 -3.05 -15.84 -18.58
N GLY A 172 -2.30 -15.21 -17.68
CA GLY A 172 -1.21 -15.85 -16.94
C GLY A 172 -1.69 -16.57 -15.67
N LEU A 173 -0.76 -17.24 -14.97
CA LEU A 173 -1.06 -18.01 -13.76
C LEU A 173 -1.83 -17.23 -12.68
N GLU A 174 -1.44 -15.98 -12.39
CA GLU A 174 -2.08 -15.15 -11.36
C GLU A 174 -3.52 -14.78 -11.77
N GLU A 175 -3.74 -14.44 -13.04
CA GLU A 175 -5.06 -14.04 -13.58
C GLU A 175 -6.03 -15.23 -13.60
N LEU A 176 -5.56 -16.41 -14.01
CA LEU A 176 -6.37 -17.65 -13.97
C LEU A 176 -6.84 -17.99 -12.54
N LEU A 177 -6.05 -17.64 -11.52
CA LEU A 177 -6.45 -17.83 -10.13
C LEU A 177 -7.45 -16.77 -9.67
N ASP A 178 -7.22 -15.50 -10.01
CA ASP A 178 -8.11 -14.39 -9.65
C ASP A 178 -9.52 -14.57 -10.24
N GLU A 179 -9.61 -15.14 -11.45
CA GLU A 179 -10.86 -15.53 -12.11
C GLU A 179 -11.43 -16.87 -11.59
N GLY A 180 -10.72 -17.56 -10.70
CA GLY A 180 -11.18 -18.81 -10.06
C GLY A 180 -11.15 -20.05 -10.97
N LEU A 181 -10.42 -19.99 -12.08
CA LEU A 181 -10.34 -21.05 -13.11
C LEU A 181 -9.45 -22.21 -12.68
N ILE A 182 -8.45 -21.91 -11.84
CA ILE A 182 -7.54 -22.91 -11.25
C ILE A 182 -7.59 -22.88 -9.73
N SER A 183 -7.22 -23.99 -9.08
CA SER A 183 -7.17 -24.07 -7.61
C SER A 183 -5.77 -24.44 -7.10
N VAL A 184 -4.82 -23.53 -7.30
CA VAL A 184 -3.43 -23.69 -6.83
C VAL A 184 -3.18 -22.80 -5.62
N ASN A 185 -2.59 -23.34 -4.56
CA ASN A 185 -2.16 -22.54 -3.43
C ASN A 185 -0.84 -21.83 -3.77
N LEU A 186 -0.92 -20.56 -4.18
CA LEU A 186 0.24 -19.77 -4.60
C LEU A 186 1.28 -19.59 -3.50
N GLU A 187 0.87 -19.36 -2.25
CA GLU A 187 1.81 -19.21 -1.13
C GLU A 187 2.61 -20.49 -0.92
N ASN A 188 1.93 -21.64 -0.89
CA ASN A 188 2.58 -22.93 -0.75
C ASN A 188 3.49 -23.24 -1.95
N LEU A 189 3.06 -22.93 -3.17
CA LEU A 189 3.86 -23.08 -4.38
C LEU A 189 5.13 -22.22 -4.31
N ALA A 190 4.99 -20.94 -3.98
CA ALA A 190 6.07 -19.98 -3.87
C ALA A 190 7.12 -20.42 -2.84
N LEU A 191 6.69 -20.90 -1.68
CA LEU A 191 7.60 -21.40 -0.65
C LEU A 191 8.42 -22.61 -1.13
N HIS A 192 7.77 -23.57 -1.80
CA HIS A 192 8.45 -24.74 -2.35
C HIS A 192 9.45 -24.35 -3.45
N VAL A 193 9.10 -23.39 -4.29
CA VAL A 193 9.99 -22.86 -5.34
C VAL A 193 11.20 -22.18 -4.73
N LEU A 194 11.02 -21.25 -3.78
CA LEU A 194 12.13 -20.58 -3.11
C LEU A 194 13.06 -21.57 -2.41
N PHE A 195 12.50 -22.60 -1.76
CA PHE A 195 13.28 -23.69 -1.17
C PHE A 195 14.09 -24.46 -2.23
N ALA A 196 13.48 -24.79 -3.37
CA ALA A 196 14.16 -25.47 -4.47
C ALA A 196 15.27 -24.62 -5.09
N VAL A 197 15.01 -23.32 -5.29
CA VAL A 197 15.98 -22.33 -5.77
C VAL A 197 17.19 -22.27 -4.83
N TYR A 198 16.95 -22.17 -3.53
CA TYR A 198 18.02 -22.18 -2.51
C TYR A 198 18.89 -23.43 -2.62
N GLN A 199 18.27 -24.61 -2.70
CA GLN A 199 18.98 -25.90 -2.71
C GLN A 199 19.69 -26.18 -4.04
N LYS A 200 19.20 -25.63 -5.15
CA LYS A 200 19.80 -25.74 -6.49
C LYS A 200 21.01 -24.81 -6.65
N ALA A 201 20.96 -23.61 -6.07
CA ALA A 201 21.98 -22.59 -6.28
C ALA A 201 23.32 -22.94 -5.60
N ALA A 202 24.41 -22.59 -6.29
CA ALA A 202 25.76 -22.66 -5.74
C ALA A 202 25.89 -21.72 -4.52
N PRO A 203 26.69 -22.06 -3.50
CA PRO A 203 26.81 -21.26 -2.28
C PRO A 203 27.09 -19.78 -2.53
N GLU A 204 27.90 -19.45 -3.54
CA GLU A 204 28.33 -18.09 -3.86
C GLU A 204 27.25 -17.26 -4.58
N GLU A 205 26.33 -17.91 -5.31
CA GLU A 205 25.29 -17.26 -6.09
C GLU A 205 23.92 -17.26 -5.38
N ARG A 206 23.79 -18.07 -4.33
CA ARG A 206 22.52 -18.36 -3.65
C ARG A 206 21.76 -17.11 -3.20
N ALA A 207 22.45 -16.16 -2.58
CA ALA A 207 21.85 -14.90 -2.17
C ALA A 207 21.30 -14.11 -3.36
N ARG A 208 22.06 -14.01 -4.45
CA ARG A 208 21.65 -13.24 -5.63
C ARG A 208 20.44 -13.86 -6.32
N VAL A 209 20.50 -15.17 -6.60
CA VAL A 209 19.42 -15.88 -7.29
C VAL A 209 18.13 -15.81 -6.46
N LEU A 210 18.21 -16.00 -5.13
CA LEU A 210 17.03 -15.92 -4.28
C LEU A 210 16.42 -14.50 -4.27
N TYR A 211 17.26 -13.45 -4.26
CA TYR A 211 16.79 -12.08 -4.34
C TYR A 211 16.09 -11.76 -5.67
N ASP A 212 16.61 -12.27 -6.78
CA ASP A 212 16.00 -12.10 -8.11
C ASP A 212 14.57 -12.69 -8.12
N TYR A 213 14.34 -13.84 -7.46
CA TYR A 213 12.99 -14.39 -7.28
C TYR A 213 12.09 -13.50 -6.41
N PHE A 214 12.58 -12.99 -5.28
CA PHE A 214 11.80 -12.08 -4.44
C PHE A 214 11.46 -10.74 -5.10
N SER A 215 12.15 -10.39 -6.20
CA SER A 215 11.88 -9.19 -6.98
C SER A 215 10.70 -9.36 -7.94
N ILE A 216 10.23 -10.59 -8.18
CA ILE A 216 9.04 -10.90 -8.98
C ILE A 216 7.79 -10.66 -8.10
N SER A 217 6.73 -10.06 -8.67
CA SER A 217 5.47 -9.74 -7.99
C SER A 217 4.89 -10.93 -7.23
N PHE A 218 4.94 -12.12 -7.85
CA PHE A 218 4.49 -13.39 -7.32
C PHE A 218 5.03 -13.71 -5.91
N PHE A 219 6.27 -13.33 -5.60
CA PHE A 219 6.93 -13.64 -4.33
C PHE A 219 6.89 -12.50 -3.31
N LYS A 220 6.29 -11.36 -3.65
CA LYS A 220 6.36 -10.11 -2.87
C LYS A 220 5.88 -10.27 -1.42
N ASN A 221 4.89 -11.14 -1.19
CA ASN A 221 4.26 -11.34 0.12
C ASN A 221 4.83 -12.53 0.90
N ILE A 222 5.85 -13.22 0.36
CA ILE A 222 6.42 -14.39 1.02
C ILE A 222 7.45 -13.96 2.07
N ASN A 223 7.29 -14.47 3.29
CA ASN A 223 8.23 -14.28 4.38
C ASN A 223 9.36 -15.32 4.30
N LEU A 224 10.60 -14.86 4.47
CA LEU A 224 11.78 -15.72 4.42
C LEU A 224 11.74 -16.85 5.47
N GLU A 225 11.25 -16.58 6.68
CA GLU A 225 11.13 -17.55 7.78
C GLU A 225 10.26 -18.76 7.41
N ASN A 226 9.17 -18.52 6.67
CA ASN A 226 8.27 -19.58 6.22
C ASN A 226 9.01 -20.53 5.25
N MET A 227 9.87 -20.00 4.38
CA MET A 227 10.68 -20.81 3.47
C MET A 227 11.70 -21.65 4.25
N LEU A 228 12.35 -21.06 5.27
CA LEU A 228 13.34 -21.77 6.10
C LEU A 228 12.74 -22.95 6.86
N SER A 229 11.45 -22.88 7.19
CA SER A 229 10.72 -23.87 7.98
C SER A 229 10.12 -25.02 7.17
N LEU A 230 10.15 -24.94 5.83
CA LEU A 230 9.43 -25.85 4.93
C LEU A 230 10.09 -27.23 4.76
N GLY A 231 11.42 -27.27 4.72
CA GLY A 231 12.18 -28.42 4.21
C GLY A 231 12.18 -29.70 5.07
N LYS A 232 12.32 -30.86 4.41
CA LYS A 232 12.69 -32.13 5.05
C LYS A 232 14.17 -32.18 5.43
N GLU A 233 15.02 -31.56 4.60
CA GLU A 233 16.47 -31.44 4.80
C GLU A 233 16.81 -30.08 5.42
N GLU A 234 17.84 -30.04 6.26
CA GLU A 234 18.43 -28.78 6.69
C GLU A 234 18.98 -28.01 5.49
N LEU A 235 18.78 -26.69 5.49
CA LEU A 235 19.30 -25.83 4.43
C LEU A 235 20.84 -25.81 4.47
N LYS A 236 21.45 -26.07 3.31
CA LYS A 236 22.91 -26.13 3.18
C LYS A 236 23.53 -24.75 3.39
N ASP A 237 24.72 -24.74 3.98
CA ASP A 237 25.58 -23.57 4.17
C ASP A 237 24.86 -22.34 4.75
N LEU A 238 23.87 -22.58 5.61
CA LEU A 238 23.02 -21.53 6.17
C LEU A 238 23.83 -20.38 6.81
N PRO A 239 24.91 -20.62 7.60
CA PRO A 239 25.74 -19.54 8.12
C PRO A 239 26.36 -18.63 7.03
N GLN A 240 26.92 -19.22 5.97
CA GLN A 240 27.52 -18.47 4.86
C GLN A 240 26.45 -17.72 4.05
N PHE A 241 25.27 -18.33 3.88
CA PHE A 241 24.15 -17.68 3.22
C PHE A 241 23.75 -16.39 3.96
N TRP A 242 23.65 -16.41 5.29
CA TRP A 242 23.26 -15.21 6.04
C TRP A 242 24.25 -14.05 5.89
N GLU A 243 25.55 -14.33 5.90
CA GLU A 243 26.57 -13.30 5.68
C GLU A 243 26.43 -12.67 4.28
N THR A 244 26.31 -13.50 3.25
CA THR A 244 26.18 -13.03 1.85
C THR A 244 24.84 -12.37 1.58
N TRP A 245 23.75 -12.83 2.20
CA TRP A 245 22.42 -12.27 2.09
C TRP A 245 22.34 -10.88 2.72
N ILE A 246 22.81 -10.72 3.97
CA ILE A 246 22.81 -9.43 4.66
C ILE A 246 23.70 -8.42 3.92
N ALA A 247 24.86 -8.86 3.41
CA ALA A 247 25.74 -7.99 2.62
C ALA A 247 25.06 -7.52 1.32
N LEU A 248 24.48 -8.45 0.55
CA LEU A 248 23.77 -8.14 -0.70
C LEU A 248 22.63 -7.14 -0.46
N LEU A 249 21.80 -7.40 0.55
CA LEU A 249 20.64 -6.56 0.83
C LEU A 249 21.05 -5.19 1.35
N SER A 250 22.09 -5.10 2.18
CA SER A 250 22.59 -3.81 2.68
C SER A 250 23.05 -2.87 1.54
N GLU A 251 23.56 -3.43 0.44
CA GLU A 251 24.02 -2.69 -0.74
C GLU A 251 22.92 -2.48 -1.80
N THR A 252 21.79 -3.19 -1.70
CA THR A 252 20.73 -3.15 -2.71
C THR A 252 19.59 -2.24 -2.27
N PRO A 253 19.37 -1.07 -2.90
CA PRO A 253 18.26 -0.19 -2.52
C PRO A 253 16.91 -0.79 -2.91
N GLY A 254 15.86 -0.45 -2.16
CA GLY A 254 14.48 -0.79 -2.52
C GLY A 254 13.69 -1.45 -1.41
N ASP A 255 12.37 -1.22 -1.42
CA ASP A 255 11.45 -1.70 -0.39
C ASP A 255 11.52 -3.23 -0.20
N THR A 256 11.74 -4.00 -1.26
CA THR A 256 11.92 -5.46 -1.18
C THR A 256 13.20 -5.82 -0.44
N ALA A 257 14.31 -5.16 -0.75
CA ALA A 257 15.58 -5.44 -0.09
C ALA A 257 15.56 -5.05 1.40
N GLN A 258 14.93 -3.91 1.71
CA GLN A 258 14.69 -3.46 3.08
C GLN A 258 13.91 -4.49 3.90
N ARG A 259 12.77 -4.95 3.36
CA ARG A 259 11.92 -5.94 4.03
C ARG A 259 12.70 -7.22 4.33
N LEU A 260 13.41 -7.74 3.33
CA LEU A 260 14.16 -8.98 3.46
C LEU A 260 15.36 -8.84 4.42
N LEU A 261 15.95 -7.65 4.51
CA LEU A 261 17.05 -7.35 5.44
C LEU A 261 16.51 -7.27 6.87
N GLU A 262 15.35 -6.62 7.06
CA GLU A 262 14.63 -6.59 8.33
C GLU A 262 14.29 -8.02 8.81
N GLU A 263 13.70 -8.84 7.94
CA GLU A 263 13.40 -10.25 8.24
C GLU A 263 14.64 -11.05 8.61
N ALA A 264 15.73 -10.93 7.83
CA ALA A 264 16.97 -11.64 8.08
C ALA A 264 17.61 -11.27 9.43
N VAL A 265 17.63 -9.99 9.75
CA VAL A 265 18.23 -9.47 10.99
C VAL A 265 17.41 -9.87 12.20
N ILE A 266 16.08 -9.76 12.14
CA ILE A 266 15.19 -10.19 13.22
C ILE A 266 15.34 -11.69 13.45
N TYR A 267 15.41 -12.49 12.40
CA TYR A 267 15.59 -13.93 12.51
C TYR A 267 16.92 -14.30 13.20
N GLN A 268 18.02 -13.61 12.86
CA GLN A 268 19.36 -13.92 13.39
C GLN A 268 19.65 -13.35 14.78
N HIS A 269 19.15 -12.15 15.05
CA HIS A 269 19.60 -11.34 16.18
C HIS A 269 18.45 -10.74 17.00
N GLY A 270 17.21 -11.08 16.65
CA GLY A 270 16.02 -10.44 17.23
C GLY A 270 15.95 -8.95 16.91
N GLU A 271 15.09 -8.23 17.65
CA GLU A 271 14.93 -6.78 17.48
C GLU A 271 16.20 -5.99 17.84
N ASP A 272 17.08 -6.55 18.68
CA ASP A 272 18.36 -5.94 19.05
C ASP A 272 19.33 -5.77 17.86
N GLY A 273 19.20 -6.61 16.82
CA GLY A 273 19.99 -6.53 15.61
C GLY A 273 19.64 -5.35 14.69
N LEU A 274 18.43 -4.79 14.81
CA LEU A 274 17.91 -3.77 13.89
C LEU A 274 18.77 -2.50 13.88
N LEU A 275 19.29 -2.07 15.04
CA LEU A 275 20.12 -0.88 15.13
C LEU A 275 21.46 -1.07 14.40
N ALA A 276 22.06 -2.26 14.51
CA ALA A 276 23.31 -2.56 13.81
C ALA A 276 23.10 -2.55 12.30
N ALA A 277 22.00 -3.14 11.82
CA ALA A 277 21.62 -3.12 10.41
C ALA A 277 21.32 -1.70 9.92
N ALA A 278 20.59 -0.90 10.70
CA ALA A 278 20.29 0.51 10.39
C ALA A 278 21.57 1.34 10.24
N ARG A 279 22.57 1.12 11.11
CA ARG A 279 23.88 1.78 11.04
C ARG A 279 24.69 1.35 9.82
N LEU A 280 24.64 0.07 9.46
CA LEU A 280 25.36 -0.50 8.33
C LEU A 280 24.78 -0.03 6.99
N ALA A 281 23.46 -0.08 6.85
CA ALA A 281 22.77 0.11 5.57
C ALA A 281 22.04 1.45 5.47
N CYS A 282 22.39 2.46 6.27
CA CYS A 282 21.66 3.73 6.38
C CYS A 282 21.45 4.46 5.03
N GLU A 283 22.40 4.35 4.11
CA GLU A 283 22.32 5.03 2.81
C GLU A 283 21.22 4.46 1.92
N ASN A 284 21.07 3.13 1.92
CA ASN A 284 20.08 2.41 1.11
C ASN A 284 18.77 2.16 1.85
N HIS A 285 18.84 2.01 3.19
CA HIS A 285 17.73 1.63 4.04
C HIS A 285 17.57 2.51 5.29
N PRO A 286 17.34 3.82 5.13
CA PRO A 286 17.11 4.73 6.26
C PRO A 286 15.87 4.37 7.09
N SER A 287 14.93 3.61 6.51
CA SER A 287 13.74 3.09 7.18
C SER A 287 14.04 2.13 8.35
N LEU A 288 15.19 1.45 8.36
CA LEU A 288 15.59 0.57 9.46
C LEU A 288 15.79 1.33 10.79
N TYR A 289 16.21 2.60 10.72
CA TYR A 289 16.21 3.46 11.91
C TYR A 289 14.79 3.69 12.42
N LEU A 290 13.84 3.98 11.53
CA LEU A 290 12.44 4.15 11.91
C LEU A 290 11.87 2.87 12.55
N ARG A 291 12.19 1.69 12.00
CA ARG A 291 11.81 0.39 12.59
C ARG A 291 12.42 0.19 13.97
N THR A 292 13.70 0.52 14.15
CA THR A 292 14.36 0.47 15.46
C THR A 292 13.65 1.36 16.48
N LEU A 293 13.27 2.59 16.11
CA LEU A 293 12.53 3.50 17.00
C LEU A 293 11.12 2.99 17.33
N GLN A 294 10.45 2.31 16.39
CA GLN A 294 9.14 1.69 16.62
C GLN A 294 9.24 0.54 17.63
N ALA A 295 10.27 -0.30 17.55
CA ALA A 295 10.50 -1.36 18.53
C ALA A 295 10.71 -0.78 19.94
N LEU A 296 11.54 0.25 20.08
CA LEU A 296 11.78 0.94 21.36
C LEU A 296 10.53 1.62 21.93
N GLU A 297 9.66 2.16 21.06
CA GLU A 297 8.39 2.73 21.47
C GLU A 297 7.46 1.67 22.10
N GLN A 298 7.43 0.45 21.56
CA GLN A 298 6.66 -0.66 22.15
C GLN A 298 7.24 -1.11 23.50
N LEU A 299 8.56 -1.01 23.67
CA LEU A 299 9.24 -1.28 24.94
C LEU A 299 9.13 -0.12 25.95
N HIS A 300 8.54 1.01 25.55
CA HIS A 300 8.46 2.24 26.34
C HIS A 300 9.83 2.79 26.79
N ASP A 301 10.89 2.57 25.99
CA ASP A 301 12.25 3.02 26.27
C ASP A 301 12.51 4.39 25.60
N SER A 302 11.94 5.45 26.18
CA SER A 302 12.04 6.81 25.63
C SER A 302 13.46 7.38 25.67
N GLU A 303 14.31 6.97 26.63
CA GLU A 303 15.70 7.42 26.73
C GLU A 303 16.52 6.93 25.54
N LYS A 304 16.47 5.62 25.27
CA LYS A 304 17.19 5.02 24.14
C LYS A 304 16.60 5.44 22.79
N LEU A 305 15.27 5.61 22.71
CA LEU A 305 14.61 6.14 21.51
C LEU A 305 15.08 7.55 21.19
N LEU A 306 15.19 8.44 22.20
CA LEU A 306 15.70 9.80 22.00
C LEU A 306 17.17 9.80 21.56
N GLU A 307 18.02 8.96 22.15
CA GLU A 307 19.43 8.84 21.78
C GLU A 307 19.60 8.38 20.32
N ILE A 308 18.97 7.26 19.95
CA ILE A 308 19.07 6.70 18.59
C ILE A 308 18.37 7.60 17.58
N GLY A 309 17.27 8.26 17.96
CA GLY A 309 16.57 9.22 17.12
C GLY A 309 17.47 10.40 16.73
N LYS A 310 18.24 10.95 17.67
CA LYS A 310 19.26 11.99 17.39
C LYS A 310 20.32 11.48 16.42
N GLU A 311 20.87 10.29 16.67
CA GLU A 311 21.86 9.65 15.77
C GLU A 311 21.29 9.52 14.34
N ALA A 312 20.06 9.04 14.21
CA ALA A 312 19.38 8.86 12.93
C ALA A 312 19.20 10.20 12.19
N LEU A 313 18.85 11.28 12.90
CA LEU A 313 18.70 12.60 12.29
C LEU A 313 20.02 13.20 11.80
N GLU A 314 21.15 12.81 12.37
CA GLU A 314 22.48 13.21 11.89
C GLU A 314 22.90 12.44 10.63
N LYS A 315 22.57 11.15 10.55
CA LYS A 315 22.99 10.25 9.47
C LYS A 315 22.05 10.23 8.27
N VAL A 316 20.75 10.18 8.49
CA VAL A 316 19.75 10.12 7.42
C VAL A 316 19.69 11.47 6.70
N ASN A 317 19.80 11.44 5.38
CA ASN A 317 19.81 12.65 4.57
C ASN A 317 18.46 13.41 4.69
N LYS A 318 18.54 14.74 4.81
CA LYS A 318 17.41 15.67 4.91
C LYS A 318 16.44 15.60 3.74
N LYS A 319 16.88 15.09 2.58
CA LYS A 319 16.02 14.92 1.40
C LYS A 319 14.98 13.80 1.55
N TYR A 320 15.18 12.84 2.46
CA TYR A 320 14.29 11.68 2.55
C TYR A 320 13.10 11.92 3.46
N VAL A 321 11.90 11.59 2.98
CA VAL A 321 10.63 11.73 3.72
C VAL A 321 10.61 10.90 5.00
N VAL A 322 11.23 9.72 5.00
CA VAL A 322 11.29 8.84 6.20
C VAL A 322 11.94 9.53 7.41
N ARG A 323 12.87 10.46 7.17
CA ARG A 323 13.51 11.25 8.22
C ARG A 323 12.51 12.14 8.96
N SER A 324 11.40 12.51 8.31
CA SER A 324 10.31 13.23 8.98
C SER A 324 9.67 12.39 10.07
N GLU A 325 9.36 11.11 9.81
CA GLU A 325 8.76 10.23 10.82
C GLU A 325 9.74 9.92 11.95
N ILE A 326 11.03 9.76 11.63
CA ILE A 326 12.11 9.64 12.64
C ILE A 326 12.12 10.87 13.56
N ALA A 327 12.05 12.07 12.98
CA ALA A 327 12.01 13.31 13.75
C ALA A 327 10.78 13.38 14.66
N LEU A 328 9.59 13.00 14.17
CA LEU A 328 8.37 13.01 14.98
C LEU A 328 8.45 12.02 16.16
N LYS A 329 8.98 10.82 15.96
CA LYS A 329 9.18 9.86 17.06
C LYS A 329 10.21 10.37 18.08
N THR A 330 11.31 10.94 17.59
CA THR A 330 12.34 11.52 18.43
C THR A 330 11.77 12.67 19.28
N GLY A 331 10.90 13.50 18.68
CA GLY A 331 10.17 14.55 19.38
C GLY A 331 9.19 14.03 20.43
N GLU A 332 8.43 12.98 20.11
CA GLU A 332 7.54 12.33 21.08
C GLU A 332 8.32 11.81 22.30
N ALA A 333 9.46 11.16 22.07
CA ALA A 333 10.31 10.67 23.16
C ALA A 333 10.93 11.81 23.98
N ALA A 334 11.27 12.94 23.36
CA ALA A 334 11.71 14.13 24.08
C ALA A 334 10.60 14.67 25.00
N ILE A 335 9.36 14.71 24.53
CA ILE A 335 8.19 15.11 25.33
C ILE A 335 7.96 14.14 26.49
N ASP A 336 8.01 12.83 26.23
CA ASP A 336 7.85 11.79 27.27
C ASP A 336 8.90 11.94 28.40
N LEU A 337 10.05 12.56 28.11
CA LEU A 337 11.12 12.84 29.07
C LEU A 337 11.07 14.27 29.67
N GLY A 338 10.00 15.04 29.42
CA GLY A 338 9.84 16.42 29.91
C GLY A 338 10.68 17.47 29.17
N GLY A 339 11.05 17.19 27.92
CA GLY A 339 11.82 18.05 27.04
C GLY A 339 10.98 18.74 25.96
N GLU A 340 9.88 19.42 26.32
CA GLU A 340 8.99 20.06 25.35
C GLU A 340 9.66 21.18 24.54
N GLU A 341 10.66 21.84 25.11
CA GLU A 341 11.46 22.84 24.37
C GLU A 341 12.36 22.19 23.31
N ASP A 342 12.92 21.02 23.61
CA ASP A 342 13.75 20.26 22.66
C ASP A 342 12.90 19.69 21.51
N ALA A 343 11.62 19.36 21.78
CA ALA A 343 10.66 18.86 20.80
C ALA A 343 10.54 19.76 19.55
N LYS A 344 10.72 21.08 19.74
CA LYS A 344 10.64 22.09 18.68
C LYS A 344 11.66 21.87 17.57
N VAL A 345 12.87 21.45 17.93
CA VAL A 345 13.93 21.16 16.96
C VAL A 345 13.50 20.00 16.06
N TYR A 346 12.90 18.95 16.64
CA TYR A 346 12.48 17.79 15.88
C TYR A 346 11.26 18.07 15.00
N TRP A 347 10.31 18.90 15.42
CA TRP A 347 9.23 19.35 14.51
C TRP A 347 9.76 20.13 13.31
N LEU A 348 10.80 20.95 13.51
CA LEU A 348 11.47 21.66 12.42
C LEU A 348 12.21 20.68 11.50
N GLU A 349 12.89 19.67 12.04
CA GLU A 349 13.51 18.61 11.23
C GLU A 349 12.47 17.77 10.47
N ALA A 350 11.30 17.53 11.07
CA ALA A 350 10.18 16.87 10.41
C ALA A 350 9.67 17.69 9.21
N PHE A 351 9.43 18.98 9.41
CA PHE A 351 9.04 19.87 8.33
C PHE A 351 10.12 19.98 7.24
N ARG A 352 11.40 20.03 7.61
CA ARG A 352 12.50 20.08 6.64
C ARG A 352 12.57 18.83 5.76
N SER A 353 12.30 17.66 6.35
CA SER A 353 12.38 16.38 5.65
C SER A 353 11.07 16.01 4.95
N ASN A 354 9.96 16.67 5.27
CA ASN A 354 8.69 16.57 4.55
C ASN A 354 7.93 17.89 4.68
N PRO A 355 8.13 18.86 3.76
CA PRO A 355 7.45 20.15 3.79
C PRO A 355 5.97 20.03 3.36
N SER A 356 5.16 19.46 4.25
CA SER A 356 3.72 19.26 4.04
C SER A 356 2.88 20.30 4.78
N PRO A 357 1.63 20.56 4.34
CA PRO A 357 0.71 21.43 5.07
C PRO A 357 0.45 20.97 6.52
N VAL A 358 0.42 19.66 6.76
CA VAL A 358 0.23 19.08 8.09
C VAL A 358 1.44 19.35 8.99
N ASN A 359 2.65 19.10 8.50
CA ASN A 359 3.89 19.39 9.25
C ASN A 359 4.04 20.90 9.50
N CYS A 360 3.63 21.73 8.55
CA CYS A 360 3.59 23.18 8.70
C CYS A 360 2.64 23.59 9.83
N LEU A 361 1.37 23.13 9.80
CA LEU A 361 0.41 23.43 10.86
C LEU A 361 0.91 22.95 12.23
N ARG A 362 1.43 21.72 12.32
CA ARG A 362 1.99 21.16 13.56
C ARG A 362 3.09 22.07 14.10
N LEU A 363 4.09 22.39 13.28
CA LEU A 363 5.22 23.22 13.69
C LEU A 363 4.77 24.62 14.15
N MET A 364 3.86 25.26 13.42
CA MET A 364 3.39 26.60 13.75
C MET A 364 2.63 26.63 15.08
N ILE A 365 1.69 25.70 15.25
CA ILE A 365 0.81 25.65 16.42
C ILE A 365 1.59 25.27 17.69
N THR A 366 2.50 24.30 17.59
CA THR A 366 3.25 23.77 18.75
C THR A 366 4.40 24.68 19.19
N THR A 367 4.96 25.50 18.28
CA THR A 367 6.07 26.40 18.62
C THR A 367 5.64 27.84 18.93
N GLN A 368 4.35 28.17 18.74
CA GLN A 368 3.81 29.53 18.87
C GLN A 368 4.68 30.57 18.13
N THR A 369 5.20 30.16 16.96
CA THR A 369 6.03 30.97 16.05
C THR A 369 7.19 31.73 16.70
N GLN A 370 8.11 31.02 17.39
CA GLN A 370 9.45 31.58 17.63
C GLN A 370 10.10 32.02 16.30
N ASP A 371 10.65 33.24 16.26
CA ASP A 371 11.20 33.87 15.04
C ASP A 371 12.18 32.99 14.26
N ASN A 372 12.96 32.16 14.97
CA ASN A 372 13.94 31.28 14.35
C ASN A 372 13.29 30.13 13.55
N CYS A 373 12.23 29.52 14.08
CA CYS A 373 11.47 28.49 13.36
C CYS A 373 10.82 29.09 12.11
N ARG A 374 10.26 30.29 12.23
CA ARG A 374 9.62 30.98 11.09
C ARG A 374 10.60 31.29 9.96
N LYS A 375 11.81 31.78 10.29
CA LYS A 375 12.86 32.02 9.29
C LYS A 375 13.26 30.73 8.58
N ALA A 376 13.53 29.67 9.34
CA ALA A 376 13.91 28.38 8.79
C ALA A 376 12.81 27.80 7.88
N MET A 377 11.54 27.90 8.28
CA MET A 377 10.41 27.47 7.45
C MET A 377 10.34 28.24 6.14
N LYS A 378 10.50 29.56 6.18
CA LYS A 378 10.49 30.39 4.96
C LYS A 378 11.61 29.99 4.00
N GLU A 379 12.82 29.76 4.52
CA GLU A 379 13.95 29.28 3.72
C GLU A 379 13.64 27.94 3.05
N ILE A 380 13.05 26.99 3.80
CA ILE A 380 12.64 25.68 3.25
C ILE A 380 11.60 25.87 2.14
N ILE A 381 10.54 26.67 2.37
CA ILE A 381 9.47 26.90 1.38
C ILE A 381 10.02 27.56 0.09
N ASP A 382 10.97 28.47 0.24
CA ASP A 382 11.53 29.24 -0.88
C ASP A 382 12.54 28.47 -1.72
N GLN A 383 13.06 27.33 -1.23
CA GLN A 383 13.96 26.48 -2.02
C GLN A 383 13.33 26.05 -3.37
N PRO A 384 14.13 25.97 -4.44
CA PRO A 384 13.68 25.43 -5.72
C PRO A 384 13.50 23.92 -5.55
N HIS A 385 12.26 23.46 -5.49
CA HIS A 385 11.95 22.03 -5.45
C HIS A 385 11.87 21.56 -6.91
N SER A 386 12.75 20.63 -7.30
CA SER A 386 12.70 19.99 -8.61
C SER A 386 11.51 19.05 -8.67
N TYR A 387 10.54 19.33 -9.53
CA TYR A 387 9.49 18.38 -9.84
C TYR A 387 10.01 17.41 -10.90
N SER A 388 10.30 16.15 -10.53
CA SER A 388 10.17 15.05 -11.48
C SER A 388 8.70 14.64 -11.51
N GLY A 389 8.19 14.26 -12.69
CA GLY A 389 6.79 13.85 -12.86
C GLY A 389 6.41 12.67 -11.96
N ARG A 390 5.13 12.28 -11.99
CA ARG A 390 4.61 11.11 -11.25
C ARG A 390 5.48 9.87 -11.51
N GLU A 391 6.38 9.56 -10.60
CA GLU A 391 7.05 8.26 -10.56
C GLU A 391 6.04 7.28 -9.98
N TYR A 392 5.35 6.56 -10.86
CA TYR A 392 4.39 5.53 -10.48
C TYR A 392 5.04 4.33 -9.77
N ASN A 393 6.38 4.32 -9.62
CA ASN A 393 7.20 3.28 -9.00
C ASN A 393 8.30 3.87 -8.08
N SER A 394 7.97 4.84 -7.21
CA SER A 394 8.97 5.36 -6.26
C SER A 394 9.20 4.37 -5.11
N VAL A 395 10.46 3.99 -4.86
CA VAL A 395 10.89 3.27 -3.64
C VAL A 395 10.44 4.07 -2.41
N LYS A 396 9.55 3.52 -1.59
CA LYS A 396 8.88 4.27 -0.51
C LYS A 396 9.88 4.74 0.54
N GLU A 397 10.86 3.92 0.90
CA GLU A 397 11.83 4.29 1.93
C GLU A 397 12.82 5.39 1.49
N LEU A 398 13.07 5.50 0.18
CA LEU A 398 13.95 6.49 -0.43
C LEU A 398 13.16 7.65 -1.06
N ALA A 399 11.87 7.77 -0.74
CA ALA A 399 11.03 8.85 -1.22
C ALA A 399 11.65 10.21 -0.84
N GLU A 400 11.92 11.04 -1.85
CA GLU A 400 12.47 12.37 -1.65
C GLU A 400 11.36 13.39 -1.33
N ASN A 401 11.73 14.44 -0.61
CA ASN A 401 10.85 15.46 -0.06
C ASN A 401 10.39 16.50 -1.09
N LEU A 402 9.97 16.03 -2.26
CA LEU A 402 9.54 16.86 -3.38
C LEU A 402 8.20 17.55 -3.09
N VAL A 403 8.16 18.88 -3.25
CA VAL A 403 6.97 19.70 -3.01
C VAL A 403 6.36 20.10 -4.35
N THR A 404 5.10 19.73 -4.57
CA THR A 404 4.36 20.14 -5.77
C THR A 404 4.10 21.65 -5.77
N ALA A 405 3.90 22.24 -6.96
CA ALA A 405 3.59 23.66 -7.07
C ALA A 405 2.34 24.06 -6.24
N ASP A 406 1.32 23.20 -6.24
CA ASP A 406 0.09 23.41 -5.47
C ASP A 406 0.35 23.35 -3.96
N HIS A 407 1.11 22.37 -3.47
CA HIS A 407 1.50 22.31 -2.06
C HIS A 407 2.37 23.50 -1.65
N LYS A 408 3.28 23.97 -2.52
CA LYS A 408 4.09 25.18 -2.27
C LYS A 408 3.22 26.42 -2.07
N ASN A 409 2.13 26.56 -2.86
CA ASN A 409 1.17 27.65 -2.69
C ASN A 409 0.41 27.55 -1.35
N ILE A 410 0.04 26.34 -0.92
CA ILE A 410 -0.56 26.10 0.41
C ILE A 410 0.42 26.49 1.53
N LEU A 411 1.69 26.09 1.42
CA LEU A 411 2.71 26.42 2.41
C LEU A 411 2.94 27.94 2.50
N ARG A 412 2.95 28.65 1.36
CA ARG A 412 2.99 30.12 1.33
C ARG A 412 1.79 30.75 2.03
N PHE A 413 0.59 30.22 1.80
CA PHE A 413 -0.60 30.64 2.54
C PHE A 413 -0.43 30.47 4.05
N LEU A 414 0.00 29.29 4.50
CA LEU A 414 0.19 29.00 5.93
C LEU A 414 1.31 29.83 6.58
N ASN A 415 2.30 30.27 5.79
CA ASN A 415 3.35 31.18 6.25
C ASN A 415 2.94 32.68 6.23
N GLY A 416 1.69 32.97 5.87
CA GLY A 416 1.12 34.32 5.88
C GLY A 416 1.34 35.14 4.60
N ASP A 417 1.82 34.54 3.50
CA ASP A 417 2.00 35.21 2.21
C ASP A 417 0.66 35.29 1.44
N PHE A 418 -0.32 35.95 2.07
CA PHE A 418 -1.69 36.03 1.57
C PHE A 418 -1.80 36.82 0.26
N ASP A 419 -0.97 37.85 0.09
CA ASP A 419 -0.94 38.66 -1.12
C ASP A 419 -0.48 37.82 -2.32
N PHE A 420 0.54 36.97 -2.15
CA PHE A 420 0.96 36.04 -3.18
C PHE A 420 -0.17 35.09 -3.59
N VAL A 421 -0.84 34.49 -2.61
CA VAL A 421 -1.94 33.54 -2.84
C VAL A 421 -3.11 34.23 -3.55
N MET A 422 -3.48 35.44 -3.10
CA MET A 422 -4.51 36.23 -3.76
C MET A 422 -4.11 36.62 -5.18
N ASN A 423 -2.85 36.98 -5.42
CA ASN A 423 -2.35 37.27 -6.77
C ASN A 423 -2.42 36.06 -7.70
N GLN A 424 -2.11 34.84 -7.21
CA GLN A 424 -2.34 33.61 -7.96
C GLN A 424 -3.81 33.46 -8.34
N CYS A 425 -4.73 33.79 -7.43
CA CYS A 425 -6.16 33.77 -7.72
C CYS A 425 -6.61 34.83 -8.74
N ARG A 426 -5.98 36.01 -8.76
CA ARG A 426 -6.29 37.12 -9.69
C ARG A 426 -5.82 36.87 -11.13
N GLN A 427 -4.69 36.18 -11.32
CA GLN A 427 -4.04 36.03 -12.64
C GLN A 427 -4.78 35.12 -13.63
N ILE A 428 -5.95 34.60 -13.24
CA ILE A 428 -6.70 33.66 -14.06
C ILE A 428 -7.43 34.36 -15.20
N LYS A 429 -7.04 33.99 -16.41
CA LYS A 429 -7.68 34.41 -17.66
C LYS A 429 -8.86 33.51 -18.06
N VAL A 430 -8.89 32.25 -17.61
CA VAL A 430 -9.90 31.25 -18.01
C VAL A 430 -10.77 30.83 -16.81
N SER A 431 -12.08 31.10 -16.91
CA SER A 431 -13.05 30.83 -15.85
C SER A 431 -13.49 29.36 -15.75
N LEU A 432 -13.07 28.49 -16.67
CA LEU A 432 -13.30 27.04 -16.71
C LEU A 432 -11.98 26.26 -16.45
N GLY A 433 -12.06 24.98 -16.04
CA GLY A 433 -10.85 24.12 -15.91
C GLY A 433 -10.11 24.18 -14.56
N TRP A 434 -10.72 24.64 -13.47
CA TRP A 434 -10.06 24.76 -12.15
C TRP A 434 -9.70 23.42 -11.48
N SER A 435 -10.17 22.29 -12.03
CA SER A 435 -10.04 20.99 -11.38
C SER A 435 -8.58 20.49 -11.27
N SER A 436 -7.68 21.03 -12.09
CA SER A 436 -6.24 20.74 -12.08
C SER A 436 -5.38 21.88 -11.49
N THR A 437 -5.97 22.81 -10.74
CA THR A 437 -5.27 24.00 -10.23
C THR A 437 -5.50 24.19 -8.73
N PHE A 438 -4.49 24.68 -7.99
CA PHE A 438 -4.55 25.14 -6.59
C PHE A 438 -5.76 26.03 -6.24
N MET A 439 -6.44 26.62 -7.21
CA MET A 439 -7.52 27.59 -7.04
C MET A 439 -8.67 27.21 -6.13
N LYS A 440 -9.16 25.96 -6.25
CA LYS A 440 -10.25 25.50 -5.38
C LYS A 440 -9.79 25.52 -3.92
N CYS A 441 -8.54 25.13 -3.67
CA CYS A 441 -7.91 25.21 -2.35
C CYS A 441 -7.69 26.67 -1.93
N GLY A 442 -7.02 27.49 -2.74
CA GLY A 442 -6.70 28.89 -2.43
C GLY A 442 -7.91 29.75 -2.10
N ILE A 443 -9.00 29.67 -2.89
CA ILE A 443 -10.24 30.40 -2.60
C ILE A 443 -10.88 29.91 -1.29
N SER A 444 -10.86 28.59 -1.05
CA SER A 444 -11.39 28.02 0.19
C SER A 444 -10.62 28.52 1.41
N LEU A 445 -9.29 28.47 1.35
CA LEU A 445 -8.39 28.94 2.40
C LEU A 445 -8.56 30.45 2.68
N LEU A 446 -8.65 31.27 1.64
CA LEU A 446 -8.87 32.72 1.79
C LEU A 446 -10.25 33.03 2.39
N LEU A 447 -11.32 32.35 1.98
CA LEU A 447 -12.65 32.54 2.59
C LEU A 447 -12.66 32.14 4.07
N LEU A 448 -12.03 31.01 4.43
CA LEU A 448 -11.89 30.56 5.82
C LEU A 448 -11.02 31.52 6.66
N LEU A 449 -9.97 32.11 6.07
CA LEU A 449 -9.18 33.17 6.68
C LEU A 449 -10.02 34.41 7.00
N LEU A 450 -10.98 34.76 6.14
CA LEU A 450 -11.81 35.95 6.31
C LEU A 450 -13.01 35.74 7.24
N LEU A 451 -13.39 34.51 7.56
CA LEU A 451 -14.53 34.19 8.45
C LEU A 451 -14.28 34.62 9.90
N LYS A 452 -15.06 35.55 10.49
CA LYS A 452 -14.88 35.91 11.92
C LYS A 452 -15.60 34.95 12.88
N ASP A 453 -16.62 34.23 12.40
CA ASP A 453 -17.41 33.31 13.22
C ASP A 453 -16.61 32.03 13.55
N ASP A 454 -16.77 31.57 14.78
CA ASP A 454 -16.16 30.32 15.27
C ASP A 454 -16.88 29.07 14.76
N ASP A 455 -18.20 29.16 14.60
CA ASP A 455 -19.05 28.06 14.19
C ASP A 455 -19.20 28.02 12.66
N LEU A 456 -18.80 26.89 12.07
CA LEU A 456 -18.92 26.69 10.62
C LEU A 456 -20.39 26.46 10.24
N LYS A 457 -20.97 27.46 9.57
CA LYS A 457 -22.21 27.30 8.81
C LYS A 457 -21.96 26.44 7.56
N GLN A 458 -23.04 26.00 6.91
CA GLN A 458 -23.01 24.94 5.89
C GLN A 458 -22.03 25.17 4.73
N GLY A 459 -21.91 26.41 4.23
CA GLY A 459 -20.97 26.74 3.14
C GLY A 459 -19.52 26.61 3.58
N CYS A 460 -19.15 27.30 4.66
CA CYS A 460 -17.80 27.25 5.24
C CYS A 460 -17.45 25.86 5.75
N LYS A 461 -18.43 25.08 6.21
CA LYS A 461 -18.26 23.67 6.60
C LYS A 461 -17.77 22.82 5.42
N LYS A 462 -18.38 22.99 4.23
CA LYS A 462 -17.92 22.31 3.01
C LYS A 462 -16.56 22.82 2.53
N LEU A 463 -16.27 24.11 2.68
CA LEU A 463 -14.95 24.65 2.35
C LEU A 463 -13.86 24.14 3.28
N ALA A 464 -14.14 23.99 4.58
CA ALA A 464 -13.22 23.38 5.53
C ALA A 464 -12.92 21.92 5.16
N GLU A 465 -13.92 21.15 4.74
CA GLU A 465 -13.70 19.79 4.22
C GLU A 465 -12.82 19.79 2.98
N ALA A 466 -13.11 20.66 2.02
CA ALA A 466 -12.31 20.78 0.80
C ALA A 466 -10.86 21.15 1.13
N ALA A 467 -10.64 22.16 1.97
CA ALA A 467 -9.31 22.58 2.40
C ALA A 467 -8.55 21.43 3.09
N ARG A 468 -9.21 20.70 4.00
CA ARG A 468 -8.65 19.50 4.66
C ARG A 468 -8.17 18.46 3.62
N CYS A 469 -9.00 18.11 2.65
CA CYS A 469 -8.64 17.18 1.59
C CYS A 469 -7.47 17.68 0.74
N TYR A 470 -7.46 18.96 0.34
CA TYR A 470 -6.36 19.54 -0.44
C TYR A 470 -5.03 19.61 0.33
N MET A 471 -5.10 19.70 1.65
CA MET A 471 -3.94 19.73 2.53
C MET A 471 -3.46 18.34 2.92
N ASN A 472 -4.15 17.28 2.48
CA ASN A 472 -3.98 15.90 2.96
C ASN A 472 -3.94 15.85 4.50
N PHE A 473 -4.83 16.60 5.15
CA PHE A 473 -4.90 16.65 6.60
C PHE A 473 -5.72 15.49 7.15
N ASP A 474 -5.08 14.67 7.97
CA ASP A 474 -5.70 13.70 8.86
C ASP A 474 -5.20 13.91 10.29
N ALA A 475 -6.10 13.80 11.26
CA ALA A 475 -5.80 14.08 12.65
C ALA A 475 -4.79 13.10 13.25
N GLU A 476 -4.79 11.83 12.81
CA GLU A 476 -3.81 10.83 13.23
C GLU A 476 -2.39 11.26 12.88
N THR A 477 -2.15 11.63 11.63
CA THR A 477 -0.86 12.18 11.19
C THR A 477 -0.57 13.48 11.92
N TYR A 478 -1.52 14.41 12.04
CA TYR A 478 -1.29 15.67 12.75
C TYR A 478 -0.77 15.48 14.19
N PHE A 479 -1.38 14.59 14.98
CA PHE A 479 -1.00 14.39 16.38
C PHE A 479 0.30 13.60 16.58
N LYS A 480 0.88 12.98 15.55
CA LYS A 480 2.19 12.33 15.65
C LYS A 480 3.25 13.32 16.13
N GLY A 481 4.01 12.93 17.15
CA GLY A 481 5.10 13.74 17.69
C GLY A 481 4.64 14.89 18.58
N THR A 482 3.36 15.02 18.90
CA THR A 482 2.83 16.12 19.72
C THR A 482 2.51 15.72 21.17
N GLY A 483 2.81 14.50 21.61
CA GLY A 483 2.42 13.97 22.93
C GLY A 483 0.94 13.55 23.04
N HIS A 484 0.10 13.90 22.06
CA HIS A 484 -1.35 13.63 22.07
C HIS A 484 -1.77 12.46 21.19
N ALA A 485 -0.84 11.85 20.44
CA ALA A 485 -1.12 10.73 19.54
C ALA A 485 -1.76 9.54 20.28
N ARG A 486 -1.23 9.18 21.46
CA ARG A 486 -1.71 8.06 22.27
C ARG A 486 -3.11 8.30 22.84
N GLU A 487 -3.39 9.54 23.28
CA GLU A 487 -4.72 9.93 23.78
C GLU A 487 -5.77 9.94 22.66
N TYR A 488 -5.38 10.43 21.49
CA TYR A 488 -6.22 10.41 20.30
C TYR A 488 -6.57 8.98 19.86
N GLY A 489 -5.58 8.09 19.80
CA GLY A 489 -5.77 6.68 19.39
C GLY A 489 -6.68 5.87 20.31
N LYS A 490 -6.71 6.16 21.62
CA LYS A 490 -7.57 5.47 22.60
C LYS A 490 -9.06 5.83 22.48
N ASN A 491 -9.39 7.01 21.94
CA ASN A 491 -10.76 7.52 21.86
C ASN A 491 -11.49 7.17 20.54
N ARG A 492 -10.97 6.19 19.77
CA ARG A 492 -11.44 5.80 18.43
C ARG A 492 -12.81 5.11 18.35
N THR A 493 -13.52 4.91 19.46
CA THR A 493 -14.84 4.24 19.47
C THR A 493 -15.93 5.06 18.76
N VAL A 494 -15.67 6.33 18.44
CA VAL A 494 -16.49 7.18 17.57
C VAL A 494 -15.59 7.68 16.44
N SER A 495 -16.03 7.52 15.18
CA SER A 495 -15.30 8.09 14.02
C SER A 495 -15.00 9.56 14.30
N PRO A 496 -13.71 9.97 14.39
CA PRO A 496 -13.36 11.33 14.72
C PRO A 496 -13.97 12.28 13.69
N ASN A 497 -14.48 13.41 14.14
CA ASN A 497 -14.91 14.45 13.23
C ASN A 497 -13.65 15.19 12.72
N GLU A 498 -12.93 14.58 11.76
CA GLU A 498 -11.70 15.07 11.13
C GLU A 498 -11.78 16.56 10.76
N GLN A 499 -12.92 16.98 10.21
CA GLN A 499 -13.21 18.37 9.89
C GLN A 499 -13.17 19.30 11.10
N LYS A 500 -13.71 18.84 12.24
CA LYS A 500 -13.71 19.62 13.49
C LYS A 500 -12.29 19.81 14.01
N ILE A 501 -11.46 18.76 13.97
CA ILE A 501 -10.06 18.82 14.41
C ILE A 501 -9.27 19.75 13.48
N PHE A 502 -9.42 19.58 12.17
CA PHE A 502 -8.84 20.49 11.18
C PHE A 502 -9.22 21.95 11.47
N TRP A 503 -10.51 22.22 11.69
CA TRP A 503 -10.99 23.57 11.97
C TRP A 503 -10.44 24.14 13.27
N GLN A 504 -10.33 23.33 14.33
CA GLN A 504 -9.68 23.73 15.58
C GLN A 504 -8.22 24.13 15.35
N CYS A 505 -7.46 23.31 14.62
CA CYS A 505 -6.06 23.61 14.28
C CYS A 505 -5.95 24.88 13.43
N PHE A 506 -6.80 25.00 12.39
CA PHE A 506 -6.82 26.17 11.51
C PHE A 506 -7.17 27.46 12.26
N ARG A 507 -8.13 27.41 13.18
CA ARG A 507 -8.48 28.53 14.05
C ARG A 507 -7.34 28.92 14.97
N GLN A 508 -6.64 27.95 15.55
CA GLN A 508 -5.49 28.21 16.39
C GLN A 508 -4.36 28.87 15.58
N TRP A 509 -4.07 28.39 14.38
CA TRP A 509 -3.11 29.04 13.47
C TRP A 509 -3.53 30.48 13.13
N LYS A 510 -4.82 30.72 12.91
CA LYS A 510 -5.38 32.03 12.53
C LYS A 510 -5.22 33.11 13.60
N THR A 511 -5.07 32.76 14.88
CA THR A 511 -4.84 33.76 15.94
C THR A 511 -3.52 34.51 15.74
N GLU A 512 -2.52 33.83 15.16
CA GLU A 512 -1.22 34.40 14.82
C GLU A 512 -1.20 35.02 13.42
N PHE A 513 -1.96 34.45 12.48
CA PHE A 513 -1.99 34.85 11.07
C PHE A 513 -3.34 35.44 10.68
N SER A 514 -3.54 36.71 11.04
CA SER A 514 -4.73 37.49 10.68
C SER A 514 -4.41 38.62 9.71
N VAL A 515 -5.43 39.02 8.94
CA VAL A 515 -5.36 40.17 8.03
C VAL A 515 -6.03 41.37 8.67
N THR A 516 -5.56 42.57 8.32
CA THR A 516 -6.23 43.82 8.72
C THR A 516 -7.64 43.89 8.12
N ASP A 517 -8.55 44.66 8.73
CA ASP A 517 -9.91 44.82 8.19
C ASP A 517 -9.90 45.47 6.79
N GLU A 518 -8.92 46.34 6.49
CA GLU A 518 -8.72 46.92 5.16
C GLU A 518 -8.31 45.88 4.12
N GLN A 519 -7.29 45.06 4.42
CA GLN A 519 -6.88 43.96 3.55
C GLN A 519 -8.00 42.93 3.36
N ALA A 520 -8.73 42.62 4.43
CA ALA A 520 -9.86 41.72 4.39
C ALA A 520 -10.96 42.23 3.44
N ALA A 521 -11.27 43.52 3.47
CA ALA A 521 -12.25 44.12 2.57
C ALA A 521 -11.80 44.04 1.10
N LEU A 522 -10.52 44.32 0.82
CA LEU A 522 -9.95 44.19 -0.53
C LEU A 522 -10.02 42.74 -1.02
N TYR A 523 -9.58 41.79 -0.19
CA TYR A 523 -9.63 40.38 -0.52
C TYR A 523 -11.06 39.88 -0.76
N LEU A 524 -12.01 40.31 0.06
CA LEU A 524 -13.41 39.90 -0.08
C LEU A 524 -14.03 40.41 -1.39
N ALA A 525 -13.71 41.64 -1.80
CA ALA A 525 -14.17 42.21 -3.07
C ALA A 525 -13.60 41.45 -4.29
N ASP A 526 -12.32 41.09 -4.23
CA ASP A 526 -11.68 40.28 -5.27
C ASP A 526 -12.27 38.87 -5.34
N LEU A 527 -12.47 38.22 -4.19
CA LEU A 527 -13.09 36.89 -4.12
C LEU A 527 -14.52 36.91 -4.66
N GLU A 528 -15.31 37.94 -4.35
CA GLU A 528 -16.65 38.09 -4.93
C GLU A 528 -16.59 38.17 -6.45
N THR A 529 -15.66 38.95 -7.01
CA THR A 529 -15.47 39.08 -8.45
C THR A 529 -15.07 37.75 -9.10
N ILE A 530 -14.12 37.02 -8.49
CA ILE A 530 -13.64 35.74 -8.99
C ILE A 530 -14.75 34.68 -8.94
N ILE A 531 -15.50 34.63 -7.85
CA ILE A 531 -16.62 33.70 -7.67
C ILE A 531 -17.75 34.03 -8.65
N ASP A 532 -18.13 35.29 -8.83
CA ASP A 532 -19.18 35.69 -9.78
C ASP A 532 -18.83 35.28 -11.22
N LYS A 533 -17.57 35.53 -11.65
CA LYS A 533 -17.08 35.06 -12.96
C LYS A 533 -17.18 33.54 -13.11
N ARG A 534 -16.83 32.78 -12.07
CA ARG A 534 -16.89 31.32 -12.09
C ARG A 534 -18.32 30.80 -12.14
N VAL A 535 -19.22 31.37 -11.33
CA VAL A 535 -20.64 31.01 -11.33
C VAL A 535 -21.21 31.24 -12.72
N ARG A 536 -21.01 32.43 -13.31
CA ARG A 536 -21.50 32.73 -14.66
C ARG A 536 -20.97 31.76 -15.71
N ALA A 537 -19.67 31.48 -15.70
CA ALA A 537 -19.08 30.54 -16.65
C ALA A 537 -19.66 29.13 -16.53
N ILE A 538 -19.81 28.59 -15.32
CA ILE A 538 -20.35 27.25 -15.09
C ILE A 538 -21.82 27.15 -15.50
N ILE A 539 -22.64 28.11 -15.08
CA ILE A 539 -24.08 28.06 -15.32
C ILE A 539 -24.40 28.34 -16.79
N SER A 540 -23.79 29.38 -17.39
CA SER A 540 -23.98 29.68 -18.82
C SER A 540 -23.40 28.61 -19.73
N GLY A 541 -22.31 27.94 -19.33
CA GLY A 541 -21.74 26.78 -20.01
C GLY A 541 -22.48 25.46 -19.76
N GLN A 542 -23.57 25.47 -18.98
CA GLN A 542 -24.40 24.30 -18.65
C GLN A 542 -23.64 23.12 -18.01
N HIS A 543 -22.56 23.39 -17.28
CA HIS A 543 -21.75 22.38 -16.61
C HIS A 543 -22.43 21.87 -15.33
N ARG A 544 -23.53 21.12 -15.47
CA ARG A 544 -24.43 20.68 -14.37
C ARG A 544 -23.70 19.96 -13.23
N ALA A 545 -22.70 19.14 -13.53
CA ALA A 545 -21.88 18.43 -12.53
C ALA A 545 -21.13 19.38 -11.57
N HIS A 546 -21.01 20.67 -11.90
CA HIS A 546 -20.32 21.66 -11.07
C HIS A 546 -21.25 22.66 -10.38
N TYR A 547 -22.58 22.51 -10.49
CA TYR A 547 -23.54 23.43 -9.87
C TYR A 547 -23.41 23.46 -8.35
N GLY A 548 -23.25 22.30 -7.70
CA GLY A 548 -23.02 22.23 -6.26
C GLY A 548 -21.74 22.97 -5.84
N SER A 549 -20.65 22.83 -6.61
CA SER A 549 -19.38 23.47 -6.28
C SER A 549 -19.46 25.01 -6.26
N VAL A 550 -20.25 25.62 -7.15
CA VAL A 550 -20.44 27.08 -7.16
C VAL A 550 -21.51 27.55 -6.19
N ALA A 551 -22.49 26.71 -5.86
CA ALA A 551 -23.45 26.98 -4.79
C ALA A 551 -22.77 27.03 -3.42
N VAL A 552 -21.83 26.11 -3.15
CA VAL A 552 -21.00 26.13 -1.93
C VAL A 552 -20.20 27.43 -1.82
N LEU A 553 -19.54 27.87 -2.90
CA LEU A 553 -18.77 29.13 -2.91
C LEU A 553 -19.66 30.34 -2.66
N ALA A 554 -20.85 30.39 -3.26
CA ALA A 554 -21.81 31.47 -3.03
C ALA A 554 -22.30 31.51 -1.58
N ALA A 555 -22.64 30.36 -1.00
CA ALA A 555 -23.05 30.25 0.39
C ALA A 555 -21.95 30.68 1.35
N ALA A 556 -20.72 30.19 1.15
CA ALA A 556 -19.58 30.54 1.99
C ALA A 556 -19.19 32.02 1.89
N LEU A 557 -19.19 32.61 0.69
CA LEU A 557 -18.97 34.05 0.51
C LEU A 557 -19.98 34.87 1.31
N GLY A 558 -21.25 34.49 1.26
CA GLY A 558 -22.31 35.12 2.02
C GLY A 558 -22.16 34.94 3.54
N GLU A 559 -21.77 33.75 4.01
CA GLU A 559 -21.49 33.48 5.42
C GLU A 559 -20.31 34.32 5.94
N VAL A 560 -19.24 34.47 5.15
CA VAL A 560 -18.10 35.33 5.47
C VAL A 560 -18.54 36.79 5.58
N LYS A 561 -19.32 37.29 4.62
CA LYS A 561 -19.88 38.66 4.67
C LYS A 561 -20.75 38.89 5.91
N GLU A 562 -21.60 37.93 6.27
CA GLU A 562 -22.40 37.98 7.50
C GLU A 562 -21.52 38.09 8.75
N SER A 563 -20.49 37.25 8.87
CA SER A 563 -19.56 37.27 10.01
C SER A 563 -18.80 38.60 10.15
N ARG A 564 -18.72 39.37 9.06
CA ARG A 564 -18.05 40.68 9.00
C ARG A 564 -19.00 41.87 9.08
N GLY A 565 -20.27 41.64 9.43
CA GLY A 565 -21.24 42.69 9.77
C GLY A 565 -22.29 42.99 8.69
N GLU A 566 -22.26 42.33 7.54
CA GLU A 566 -23.31 42.47 6.52
C GLU A 566 -24.50 41.56 6.86
N ALA A 567 -25.47 42.10 7.59
CA ALA A 567 -26.66 41.35 8.01
C ALA A 567 -27.40 40.69 6.83
N SER A 568 -27.69 39.40 6.94
CA SER A 568 -28.38 38.58 5.91
C SER A 568 -27.65 38.50 4.57
N ALA A 569 -26.32 38.72 4.54
CA ALA A 569 -25.55 38.65 3.30
C ALA A 569 -25.59 37.28 2.63
N LYS A 570 -25.73 36.18 3.38
CA LYS A 570 -25.87 34.83 2.80
C LYS A 570 -27.12 34.74 1.94
N GLU A 571 -28.26 35.12 2.49
CA GLU A 571 -29.53 35.13 1.75
C GLU A 571 -29.45 36.08 0.53
N ALA A 572 -28.82 37.25 0.70
CA ALA A 572 -28.66 38.22 -0.38
C ALA A 572 -27.80 37.68 -1.54
N VAL A 573 -26.67 37.03 -1.25
CA VAL A 573 -25.78 36.46 -2.25
C VAL A 573 -26.44 35.28 -2.98
N LEU A 574 -27.09 34.36 -2.25
CA LEU A 574 -27.79 33.23 -2.87
C LEU A 574 -28.93 33.72 -3.77
N ARG A 575 -29.70 34.72 -3.32
CA ARG A 575 -30.76 35.35 -4.11
C ARG A 575 -30.24 36.05 -5.36
N LYS A 576 -29.12 36.79 -5.27
CA LYS A 576 -28.46 37.43 -6.42
C LYS A 576 -28.22 36.42 -7.55
N TYR A 577 -27.73 35.23 -7.23
CA TYR A 577 -27.50 34.19 -8.24
C TYR A 577 -28.79 33.50 -8.69
N TRP A 578 -29.76 33.29 -7.80
CA TRP A 578 -31.07 32.76 -8.16
C TRP A 578 -31.78 33.65 -9.21
N GLU A 579 -31.80 34.97 -8.98
CA GLU A 579 -32.39 35.97 -9.88
C GLU A 579 -31.63 36.09 -11.20
N ALA A 580 -30.30 35.98 -11.18
CA ALA A 580 -29.48 36.03 -12.38
C ALA A 580 -29.69 34.83 -13.32
N PHE A 581 -30.16 33.69 -12.80
CA PHE A 581 -30.31 32.44 -13.55
C PHE A 581 -31.72 31.81 -13.39
N PRO A 582 -32.80 32.49 -13.84
CA PRO A 582 -34.18 32.10 -13.51
C PRO A 582 -34.63 30.76 -14.11
N ARG A 583 -33.95 30.26 -15.15
CA ARG A 583 -34.32 29.03 -15.88
C ARG A 583 -33.54 27.78 -15.44
N TYR A 584 -32.66 27.89 -14.46
CA TYR A 584 -31.73 26.81 -14.07
C TYR A 584 -32.19 26.08 -12.80
N SER A 585 -33.26 25.29 -12.91
CA SER A 585 -33.91 24.60 -11.79
C SER A 585 -32.98 23.67 -10.98
N ALA A 586 -32.05 23.00 -11.65
CA ALA A 586 -31.04 22.15 -11.02
C ALA A 586 -30.06 22.98 -10.16
N PHE A 587 -29.58 24.12 -10.66
CA PHE A 587 -28.74 25.03 -9.87
C PHE A 587 -29.51 25.62 -8.69
N HIS A 588 -30.79 25.94 -8.87
CA HIS A 588 -31.63 26.39 -7.76
C HIS A 588 -31.81 25.32 -6.68
N ALA A 589 -31.75 24.02 -7.03
CA ALA A 589 -31.79 22.94 -6.05
C ALA A 589 -30.55 22.96 -5.16
N GLU A 590 -29.37 23.11 -5.77
CA GLU A 590 -28.10 23.28 -5.04
C GLU A 590 -28.14 24.51 -4.12
N LEU A 591 -28.60 25.67 -4.60
CA LEU A 591 -28.72 26.87 -3.76
C LEU A 591 -29.64 26.66 -2.54
N ARG A 592 -30.75 25.91 -2.70
CA ARG A 592 -31.65 25.55 -1.59
C ARG A 592 -30.98 24.63 -0.60
N GLU A 593 -30.21 23.66 -1.07
CA GLU A 593 -29.44 22.77 -0.19
C GLU A 593 -28.55 23.59 0.74
N TYR A 594 -27.95 24.68 0.25
CA TYR A 594 -27.08 25.55 1.03
C TYR A 594 -27.76 26.71 1.79
N GLY A 595 -29.08 26.62 1.99
CA GLY A 595 -29.81 27.50 2.91
C GLY A 595 -30.58 28.65 2.25
N MET A 596 -30.75 28.66 0.93
CA MET A 596 -31.69 29.57 0.26
C MET A 596 -33.13 29.17 0.58
N LYS A 597 -33.96 30.13 1.04
CA LYS A 597 -35.37 29.86 1.35
C LYS A 597 -36.17 29.53 0.09
N ASP A 598 -37.12 28.58 0.19
CA ASP A 598 -37.96 28.21 -0.96
C ASP A 598 -38.97 29.32 -1.28
N MET A 599 -38.87 29.86 -2.48
CA MET A 599 -39.70 30.95 -3.00
C MET A 599 -40.78 30.45 -3.97
N ARG A 600 -40.95 29.13 -4.13
CA ARG A 600 -42.14 28.59 -4.82
C ARG A 600 -43.36 29.07 -4.06
N LYS A 601 -44.05 30.10 -4.60
CA LYS A 601 -45.38 30.51 -4.13
C LYS A 601 -46.19 29.23 -3.91
N LYS A 602 -46.65 28.99 -2.68
CA LYS A 602 -47.81 28.13 -2.45
C LYS A 602 -48.87 28.62 -3.42
N LYS A 603 -49.13 27.85 -4.49
CA LYS A 603 -50.38 28.02 -5.22
C LYS A 603 -51.46 27.65 -4.21
N THR A 604 -51.99 28.66 -3.53
CA THR A 604 -53.23 28.55 -2.80
C THR A 604 -54.24 28.00 -3.80
N ARG A 605 -54.74 26.79 -3.51
CA ARG A 605 -55.79 26.14 -4.28
C ARG A 605 -57.07 26.97 -4.24
#